data_AF-A0A3Q7EX90-F1
#
_entry.id   AF-A0A3Q7EX90-F1
#
_cell.length_a   1.000
_cell.length_b   1.000
_cell.length_c   1.000
_cell.angle_alpha   90.00
_cell.angle_beta   90.00
_cell.angle_gamma   90.00
#
_symmetry.space_group_name_H-M   'P 1'
#
loop_
_entity.id
_entity.type
_entity.pdbx_description
1 polymer ?
#
loop_
_entity_poly.entity_id
_entity_poly.type
_entity_poly.pdbx_seq_one_letter_code
_entity_poly.pdbx_strand_id
1 'polypeptide(L)'
;MASGVMFILIPAGLGVVSCLFILFYVSFTSNFFIHSHRIHLTFNSTLNNSFVANPTIQTHTHVQFNGNHVNDNDVFHDRDAFVDNYEEMNRSLKIYVYPHLKDDPFSNVLLAVDFEPGGNYASESYFKKVLKMSHFITRDPSNADLFFLPFSIARLRHDPRVGINGIKDFIKSYIFNISHEYP
;
A
#
# COMPACT_ATOMS: atom_id res chain seq x y z
N MET A 1 28.13 61.98 18.93
CA MET A 1 26.78 61.38 18.87
C MET A 1 26.71 60.41 17.70
N ALA A 2 27.10 59.15 17.89
CA ALA A 2 27.00 58.08 16.89
C ALA A 2 27.20 56.73 17.59
N SER A 3 26.15 56.21 18.25
CA SER A 3 26.25 54.93 18.97
C SER A 3 24.88 54.25 19.21
N GLY A 4 23.83 54.65 18.50
CA GLY A 4 22.48 54.13 18.72
C GLY A 4 21.96 53.15 17.67
N VAL A 5 22.56 53.13 16.47
CA VAL A 5 21.94 52.47 15.30
C VAL A 5 22.50 51.05 15.06
N MET A 6 23.64 50.70 15.66
CA MET A 6 24.35 49.44 15.39
C MET A 6 23.81 48.24 16.19
N PHE A 7 22.95 48.44 17.19
CA PHE A 7 22.45 47.37 18.06
C PHE A 7 21.09 46.78 17.62
N ILE A 8 20.44 47.35 16.60
CA ILE A 8 19.12 46.88 16.09
C ILE A 8 19.28 45.99 14.84
N LEU A 9 20.43 46.01 14.17
CA LEU A 9 20.67 45.24 12.94
C LEU A 9 21.06 43.76 13.17
N ILE A 10 21.55 43.41 14.37
CA ILE A 10 21.98 42.05 14.69
C ILE A 10 20.79 41.08 14.82
N PRO A 11 19.67 41.42 15.48
CA PRO A 11 18.52 40.51 15.59
C PRO A 11 17.77 40.30 14.26
N ALA A 12 17.69 41.33 13.41
CA ALA A 12 16.97 41.25 12.14
C ALA A 12 17.71 40.39 11.10
N GLY A 13 19.04 40.49 11.04
CA GLY A 13 19.86 39.66 10.13
C GLY A 13 19.80 38.18 10.48
N LEU A 14 19.84 37.83 11.77
CA LEU A 14 19.76 36.45 12.23
C LEU A 14 18.40 35.79 11.93
N GLY A 15 17.32 36.58 12.04
CA GLY A 15 15.97 36.14 11.67
C GLY A 15 15.85 35.80 10.17
N VAL A 16 16.41 36.64 9.30
CA VAL A 16 16.37 36.39 7.84
C VAL A 16 17.17 35.14 7.47
N VAL A 17 18.37 34.98 8.03
CA VAL A 17 19.23 33.81 7.76
C VAL A 17 18.56 32.52 8.24
N SER A 18 18.01 32.51 9.45
CA SER A 18 17.29 31.33 9.96
C SER A 18 16.05 30.99 9.14
N CYS A 19 15.26 31.98 8.71
CA CYS A 19 14.13 31.77 7.81
C CYS A 19 14.58 31.15 6.46
N LEU A 20 15.68 31.61 5.88
CA LEU A 20 16.21 31.05 4.63
C LEU A 20 16.68 29.59 4.79
N PHE A 21 17.33 29.24 5.90
CA PHE A 21 17.72 27.85 6.18
C PHE A 21 16.52 26.94 6.38
N ILE A 22 15.46 27.41 7.06
CA ILE A 22 14.22 26.65 7.24
C ILE A 22 13.54 26.42 5.89
N LEU A 23 13.42 27.46 5.04
CA LEU A 23 12.82 27.34 3.72
C LEU A 23 13.65 26.42 2.80
N PHE A 24 14.97 26.49 2.85
CA PHE A 24 15.85 25.59 2.12
C PHE A 24 15.70 24.15 2.61
N TYR A 25 15.69 23.92 3.92
CA TYR A 25 15.49 22.59 4.51
C TYR A 25 14.13 22.01 4.13
N VAL A 26 13.06 22.81 4.20
CA VAL A 26 11.70 22.40 3.77
C VAL A 26 11.68 22.11 2.26
N SER A 27 12.30 22.94 1.41
CA SER A 27 12.36 22.70 -0.03
C SER A 27 13.17 21.46 -0.40
N PHE A 28 14.30 21.25 0.27
CA PHE A 28 15.19 20.11 0.08
C PHE A 28 14.53 18.80 0.55
N THR A 29 13.92 18.81 1.73
CA THR A 29 13.15 17.64 2.23
C THR A 29 11.86 17.42 1.45
N SER A 30 11.19 18.47 0.95
CA SER A 30 9.99 18.31 0.12
C SER A 30 10.30 17.76 -1.26
N ASN A 31 11.48 18.03 -1.84
CA ASN A 31 11.93 17.31 -3.04
C ASN A 31 12.14 15.81 -2.80
N PHE A 32 12.30 15.39 -1.53
CA PHE A 32 12.36 13.98 -1.14
C PHE A 32 10.96 13.36 -0.92
N PHE A 33 9.89 14.17 -0.82
CA PHE A 33 8.54 13.71 -0.47
C PHE A 33 7.42 14.13 -1.47
N ILE A 34 7.69 14.99 -2.46
CA ILE A 34 6.74 15.30 -3.53
C ILE A 34 7.00 14.36 -4.71
N HIS A 35 6.62 13.10 -4.51
CA HIS A 35 6.12 12.28 -5.61
C HIS A 35 4.86 11.54 -5.15
N SER A 36 3.90 12.29 -4.63
CA SER A 36 2.54 11.79 -4.49
C SER A 36 1.89 11.84 -5.85
N HIS A 37 2.13 10.82 -6.68
CA HIS A 37 1.32 10.61 -7.86
C HIS A 37 -0.10 10.34 -7.41
N ARG A 38 -1.01 11.27 -7.76
CA ARG A 38 -2.43 10.98 -7.84
C ARG A 38 -2.62 9.89 -8.89
N ILE A 39 -2.54 8.63 -8.48
CA ILE A 39 -2.94 7.51 -9.35
C ILE A 39 -4.46 7.53 -9.38
N HIS A 40 -5.03 8.09 -10.44
CA HIS A 40 -6.43 7.84 -10.77
C HIS A 40 -6.50 6.43 -11.36
N LEU A 41 -6.63 5.42 -10.49
CA LEU A 41 -6.93 4.05 -10.88
C LEU A 41 -8.36 4.04 -11.45
N THR A 42 -8.49 4.23 -12.76
CA THR A 42 -9.74 4.00 -13.45
C THR A 42 -9.92 2.49 -13.59
N PHE A 43 -10.54 1.85 -12.60
CA PHE A 43 -10.93 0.44 -12.70
C PHE A 43 -12.17 0.37 -13.60
N ASN A 44 -11.97 0.05 -14.89
CA ASN A 44 -13.07 -0.28 -15.78
C ASN A 44 -13.65 -1.63 -15.36
N SER A 45 -14.70 -1.61 -14.54
CA SER A 45 -15.46 -2.79 -14.14
C SER A 45 -16.34 -3.27 -15.30
N THR A 46 -15.73 -3.91 -16.29
CA THR A 46 -16.40 -4.91 -17.12
C THR A 46 -15.73 -6.27 -16.90
N LEU A 47 -15.72 -6.70 -15.64
CA LEU A 47 -15.47 -8.09 -15.27
C LEU A 47 -16.72 -8.91 -15.65
N ASN A 48 -16.83 -9.24 -16.93
CA ASN A 48 -17.76 -10.27 -17.38
C ASN A 48 -17.33 -11.61 -16.77
N ASN A 49 -18.24 -12.22 -16.02
CA ASN A 49 -18.14 -13.58 -15.50
C ASN A 49 -17.70 -14.56 -16.60
N SER A 50 -16.43 -14.95 -16.62
CA SER A 50 -15.95 -16.24 -17.16
C SER A 50 -14.42 -16.34 -17.08
N PHE A 51 -13.82 -16.22 -15.89
CA PHE A 51 -12.48 -16.80 -15.68
C PHE A 51 -12.63 -18.30 -15.41
N VAL A 52 -12.87 -19.05 -16.48
CA VAL A 52 -12.52 -20.47 -16.53
C VAL A 52 -11.00 -20.51 -16.65
N ALA A 53 -10.33 -20.92 -15.58
CA ALA A 53 -8.89 -21.09 -15.56
C ALA A 53 -8.50 -22.24 -16.50
N ASN A 54 -8.08 -21.93 -17.72
CA ASN A 54 -7.27 -22.79 -18.57
C ASN A 54 -5.89 -22.13 -18.75
N PRO A 55 -4.79 -22.74 -18.27
CA PRO A 55 -3.47 -22.17 -18.39
C PRO A 55 -2.89 -22.53 -19.76
N THR A 56 -3.27 -21.76 -20.78
CA THR A 56 -2.53 -21.68 -22.04
C THR A 56 -2.51 -20.22 -22.45
N ILE A 57 -1.70 -19.41 -21.76
CA ILE A 57 -1.30 -18.09 -22.27
C ILE A 57 0.04 -18.32 -22.94
N GLN A 58 -0.02 -18.36 -24.27
CA GLN A 58 1.15 -18.30 -25.12
C GLN A 58 1.90 -16.99 -24.86
N THR A 59 3.21 -17.15 -24.73
CA THR A 59 4.30 -16.17 -24.76
C THR A 59 4.02 -14.88 -25.52
N HIS A 60 4.52 -13.76 -24.95
CA HIS A 60 4.46 -12.36 -25.38
C HIS A 60 3.26 -11.53 -24.92
N THR A 61 3.15 -11.30 -23.61
CA THR A 61 2.54 -10.05 -23.13
C THR A 61 3.59 -8.95 -23.21
N HIS A 62 3.78 -8.36 -24.39
CA HIS A 62 4.35 -7.02 -24.46
C HIS A 62 3.37 -6.11 -23.71
N VAL A 63 3.72 -5.70 -22.50
CA VAL A 63 2.95 -4.72 -21.72
C VAL A 63 3.04 -3.40 -22.48
N GLN A 64 2.16 -3.21 -23.46
CA GLN A 64 2.10 -2.01 -24.26
C GLN A 64 1.35 -0.95 -23.47
N PHE A 65 2.09 -0.07 -22.80
CA PHE A 65 1.56 1.16 -22.23
C PHE A 65 1.15 2.09 -23.36
N ASN A 66 -0.09 1.97 -23.84
CA ASN A 66 -0.65 2.82 -24.89
C ASN A 66 -1.12 4.17 -24.30
N GLY A 67 -0.21 4.87 -23.62
CA GLY A 67 -0.37 6.25 -23.18
C GLY A 67 0.57 7.13 -24.00
N ASN A 68 0.14 8.35 -24.34
CA ASN A 68 1.00 9.37 -24.95
C ASN A 68 2.36 9.38 -24.24
N HIS A 69 3.45 9.21 -25.00
CA HIS A 69 4.85 9.15 -24.54
C HIS A 69 5.18 10.13 -23.41
N VAL A 70 4.84 9.75 -22.18
CA VAL A 70 5.58 10.12 -20.99
C VAL A 70 6.85 9.28 -21.10
N ASN A 71 8.01 9.89 -20.88
CA ASN A 71 9.26 9.16 -20.94
C ASN A 71 9.18 8.03 -19.92
N ASP A 72 8.98 6.81 -20.41
CA ASP A 72 8.68 5.61 -19.63
C ASP A 72 9.82 5.27 -18.64
N ASN A 73 10.98 5.90 -18.83
CA ASN A 73 12.15 5.87 -17.96
C ASN A 73 12.00 6.74 -16.69
N ASP A 74 11.06 7.68 -16.64
CA ASP A 74 10.88 8.55 -15.46
C ASP A 74 10.11 7.84 -14.33
N VAL A 75 9.41 6.75 -14.63
CA VAL A 75 8.63 5.97 -13.64
C VAL A 75 9.48 4.92 -12.93
N PHE A 76 10.50 4.38 -13.60
CA PHE A 76 11.34 3.29 -13.10
C PHE A 76 12.78 3.76 -12.96
N HIS A 77 13.39 3.50 -11.80
CA HIS A 77 14.83 3.69 -11.63
C HIS A 77 15.64 2.78 -12.57
N ASP A 78 15.17 1.54 -12.74
CA ASP A 78 15.67 0.55 -13.70
C ASP A 78 14.48 -0.31 -14.14
N ARG A 79 14.12 -0.20 -15.42
CA ARG A 79 12.95 -0.87 -15.99
C ARG A 79 13.18 -2.37 -16.14
N ASP A 80 14.35 -2.76 -16.64
CA ASP A 80 14.64 -4.15 -16.93
C ASP A 80 14.73 -4.95 -15.63
N ALA A 81 15.40 -4.39 -14.61
CA ALA A 81 15.42 -4.98 -13.28
C ALA A 81 14.02 -5.09 -12.65
N PHE A 82 13.13 -4.12 -12.88
CA PHE A 82 11.75 -4.21 -12.40
C PHE A 82 10.99 -5.35 -13.09
N VAL A 83 11.09 -5.46 -14.42
CA VAL A 83 10.40 -6.50 -15.20
C VAL A 83 10.89 -7.89 -14.79
N ASP A 84 12.21 -8.09 -14.71
CA ASP A 84 12.79 -9.38 -14.30
C ASP A 84 12.31 -9.80 -12.90
N ASN A 85 12.33 -8.87 -11.93
CA ASN A 85 11.85 -9.13 -10.57
C ASN A 85 10.35 -9.38 -10.52
N TYR A 86 9.56 -8.68 -11.35
CA TYR A 86 8.12 -8.91 -11.44
C TYR A 86 7.81 -10.28 -12.03
N GLU A 87 8.50 -10.70 -13.09
CA GLU A 87 8.30 -12.03 -13.69
C GLU A 87 8.66 -13.14 -12.71
N GLU A 88 9.77 -12.97 -11.97
CA GLU A 88 10.18 -13.86 -10.89
C GLU A 88 9.09 -13.96 -9.80
N MET A 89 8.67 -12.82 -9.26
CA MET A 89 7.60 -12.76 -8.27
C MET A 89 6.32 -13.41 -8.80
N ASN A 90 5.94 -13.12 -10.04
CA ASN A 90 4.72 -13.64 -10.66
C ASN A 90 4.72 -15.17 -10.77
N ARG A 91 5.87 -15.79 -11.05
CA ARG A 91 6.00 -17.26 -11.18
C ARG A 91 6.11 -17.97 -9.84
N SER A 92 6.83 -17.41 -8.87
CA SER A 92 7.25 -18.15 -7.66
C SER A 92 6.52 -17.73 -6.39
N LEU A 93 6.07 -16.47 -6.25
CA LEU A 93 5.53 -15.96 -4.99
C LEU A 93 4.33 -16.78 -4.50
N LYS A 94 4.41 -17.21 -3.24
CA LYS A 94 3.33 -17.87 -2.50
C LYS A 94 3.02 -17.12 -1.22
N ILE A 95 1.74 -16.81 -1.04
CA ILE A 95 1.22 -16.09 0.12
C ILE A 95 0.24 -17.01 0.83
N TYR A 96 0.53 -17.36 2.08
CA TYR A 96 -0.45 -18.02 2.94
C TYR A 96 -1.33 -16.97 3.61
N VAL A 97 -2.64 -17.12 3.48
CA VAL A 97 -3.62 -16.24 4.13
C VAL A 97 -4.26 -17.00 5.28
N TYR A 98 -4.14 -16.48 6.51
CA TYR A 98 -4.79 -17.12 7.66
C TYR A 98 -6.31 -17.23 7.43
N PRO A 99 -6.89 -18.44 7.50
CA PRO A 99 -8.28 -18.66 7.13
C PRO A 99 -9.22 -18.16 8.23
N HIS A 100 -10.39 -17.64 7.82
CA HIS A 100 -11.46 -17.21 8.72
C HIS A 100 -12.81 -17.68 8.20
N LEU A 101 -13.73 -17.96 9.11
CA LEU A 101 -15.08 -18.40 8.77
C LEU A 101 -15.96 -17.21 8.34
N LYS A 102 -17.01 -17.51 7.56
CA LYS A 102 -17.97 -16.48 7.10
C LYS A 102 -18.85 -15.93 8.22
N ASP A 103 -19.11 -16.76 9.22
CA ASP A 103 -19.90 -16.46 10.42
C ASP A 103 -19.04 -15.95 11.59
N ASP A 104 -17.75 -15.68 11.36
CA ASP A 104 -16.88 -15.04 12.34
C ASP A 104 -17.48 -13.68 12.79
N PRO A 105 -17.50 -13.37 14.10
CA PRO A 105 -17.99 -12.09 14.60
C PRO A 105 -17.31 -10.89 13.92
N PHE A 106 -16.05 -11.01 13.54
CA PHE A 106 -15.23 -10.02 12.84
C PHE A 106 -15.07 -10.30 11.35
N SER A 107 -15.99 -11.06 10.74
CA SER A 107 -16.02 -11.31 9.28
C SER A 107 -15.97 -10.03 8.45
N ASN A 108 -16.60 -8.94 8.91
CA ASN A 108 -16.55 -7.60 8.30
C ASN A 108 -15.14 -6.96 8.29
N VAL A 109 -14.25 -7.40 9.18
CA VAL A 109 -12.86 -6.97 9.29
C VAL A 109 -11.93 -7.93 8.54
N LEU A 110 -12.16 -9.24 8.69
CA LEU A 110 -11.25 -10.30 8.28
C LEU A 110 -11.44 -10.71 6.82
N LEU A 111 -12.67 -10.67 6.29
CA LEU A 111 -12.93 -11.12 4.93
C LEU A 111 -12.81 -9.99 3.90
N ALA A 112 -12.59 -10.36 2.64
CA ALA A 112 -12.67 -9.41 1.52
C ALA A 112 -14.12 -8.99 1.30
N VAL A 113 -14.32 -7.72 0.92
CA VAL A 113 -15.64 -7.16 0.59
C VAL A 113 -16.12 -7.65 -0.78
N ASP A 114 -17.44 -7.73 -0.93
CA ASP A 114 -18.13 -8.07 -2.18
C ASP A 114 -18.54 -6.84 -3.01
N PHE A 115 -18.48 -5.64 -2.42
CA PHE A 115 -18.75 -4.37 -3.09
C PHE A 115 -17.48 -3.68 -3.61
N GLU A 116 -17.65 -2.55 -4.29
CA GLU A 116 -16.55 -1.74 -4.82
C GLU A 116 -15.92 -0.87 -3.73
N PRO A 117 -14.61 -1.04 -3.43
CA PRO A 117 -13.96 -0.20 -2.43
C PRO A 117 -13.91 1.29 -2.80
N GLY A 118 -14.16 2.14 -1.81
CA GLY A 118 -14.07 3.60 -1.96
C GLY A 118 -13.33 4.26 -0.79
N GLY A 119 -13.09 5.56 -0.93
CA GLY A 119 -12.43 6.38 0.10
C GLY A 119 -10.92 6.17 0.22
N ASN A 120 -10.32 6.79 1.24
CA ASN A 120 -8.86 6.86 1.40
C ASN A 120 -8.18 5.52 1.71
N TYR A 121 -8.95 4.48 2.05
CA TYR A 121 -8.48 3.12 2.32
C TYR A 121 -8.97 2.12 1.26
N ALA A 122 -9.41 2.59 0.09
CA ALA A 122 -9.88 1.73 -0.99
C ALA A 122 -8.82 0.70 -1.41
N SER A 123 -7.55 1.12 -1.49
CA SER A 123 -6.41 0.28 -1.86
C SER A 123 -6.28 -0.97 -0.97
N GLU A 124 -6.51 -0.85 0.34
CA GLU A 124 -6.46 -1.97 1.29
C GLU A 124 -7.53 -3.02 0.97
N SER A 125 -8.76 -2.57 0.69
CA SER A 125 -9.87 -3.46 0.35
C SER A 125 -9.71 -4.06 -1.05
N TYR A 126 -9.19 -3.29 -2.02
CA TYR A 126 -8.84 -3.82 -3.34
C TYR A 126 -7.76 -4.88 -3.23
N PHE A 127 -6.68 -4.63 -2.48
CA PHE A 127 -5.61 -5.59 -2.26
C PHE A 127 -6.16 -6.92 -1.75
N LYS A 128 -7.01 -6.90 -0.71
CA LYS A 128 -7.66 -8.11 -0.20
C LYS A 128 -8.52 -8.81 -1.27
N LYS A 129 -9.28 -8.06 -2.07
CA LYS A 129 -10.16 -8.59 -3.13
C LYS A 129 -9.34 -9.27 -4.23
N VAL A 130 -8.31 -8.60 -4.74
CA VAL A 130 -7.47 -9.12 -5.83
C VAL A 130 -6.57 -10.27 -5.36
N LEU A 131 -6.00 -10.18 -4.15
CA LEU A 131 -5.19 -11.25 -3.56
C LEU A 131 -6.00 -12.54 -3.47
N LYS A 132 -7.24 -12.45 -2.95
CA LYS A 132 -8.17 -13.59 -2.85
C LYS A 132 -8.46 -14.27 -4.19
N MET A 133 -8.40 -13.52 -5.29
CA MET A 133 -8.68 -14.02 -6.65
C MET A 133 -7.42 -14.42 -7.41
N SER A 134 -6.23 -14.19 -6.85
CA SER A 134 -4.95 -14.39 -7.52
C SER A 134 -4.40 -15.82 -7.36
N HIS A 135 -3.45 -16.19 -8.22
CA HIS A 135 -2.70 -17.45 -8.12
C HIS A 135 -1.59 -17.41 -7.06
N PHE A 136 -1.38 -16.28 -6.39
CA PHE A 136 -0.37 -16.12 -5.35
C PHE A 136 -0.74 -16.87 -4.06
N ILE A 137 -2.01 -17.19 -3.83
CA ILE A 137 -2.41 -17.86 -2.58
C ILE A 137 -1.99 -19.33 -2.56
N THR A 138 -1.32 -19.74 -1.48
CA THR A 138 -1.10 -21.15 -1.13
C THR A 138 -1.99 -21.58 0.04
N ARG A 139 -2.44 -22.85 0.02
CA ARG A 139 -3.12 -23.49 1.15
C ARG A 139 -2.16 -24.21 2.08
N ASP A 140 -0.93 -24.44 1.63
CA ASP A 140 0.12 -25.08 2.40
C ASP A 140 1.06 -24.00 2.94
N PRO A 141 1.08 -23.76 4.27
CA PRO A 141 1.94 -22.75 4.88
C PRO A 141 3.43 -23.07 4.75
N SER A 142 3.82 -24.34 4.56
CA SER A 142 5.24 -24.70 4.39
C SER A 142 5.81 -24.29 3.03
N ASN A 143 4.94 -24.02 2.05
CA ASN A 143 5.32 -23.52 0.73
C ASN A 143 5.17 -22.00 0.61
N ALA A 144 4.87 -21.28 1.70
CA ALA A 144 4.62 -19.85 1.68
C ALA A 144 5.92 -19.05 1.83
N ASP A 145 6.07 -18.03 0.98
CA ASP A 145 7.11 -17.01 1.13
C ASP A 145 6.66 -15.90 2.08
N LEU A 146 5.35 -15.60 2.11
CA LEU A 146 4.76 -14.56 2.94
C LEU A 146 3.49 -15.06 3.64
N PHE A 147 3.25 -14.52 4.84
CA PHE A 147 2.05 -14.76 5.63
C PHE A 147 1.23 -13.48 5.72
N PHE A 148 -0.01 -13.53 5.25
CA PHE A 148 -0.91 -12.38 5.24
C PHE A 148 -1.94 -12.48 6.38
N LEU A 149 -1.97 -11.44 7.21
CA LEU A 149 -2.96 -11.27 8.28
C LEU A 149 -4.15 -10.47 7.72
N PRO A 150 -5.33 -11.06 7.50
CA PRO A 150 -6.35 -10.46 6.65
C PRO A 150 -7.24 -9.44 7.37
N PHE A 151 -6.87 -8.97 8.57
CA PHE A 151 -7.62 -7.91 9.25
C PHE A 151 -7.46 -6.56 8.57
N SER A 152 -8.54 -5.78 8.56
CA SER A 152 -8.55 -4.42 8.02
C SER A 152 -8.45 -3.38 9.13
N ILE A 153 -7.38 -2.56 9.13
CA ILE A 153 -7.23 -1.46 10.10
C ILE A 153 -8.34 -0.42 9.91
N ALA A 154 -8.69 -0.12 8.66
CA ALA A 154 -9.78 0.78 8.33
C ALA A 154 -11.12 0.28 8.91
N ARG A 155 -11.41 -1.01 8.80
CA ARG A 155 -12.63 -1.61 9.38
C ARG A 155 -12.58 -1.64 10.90
N LEU A 156 -11.45 -2.03 11.50
CA LEU A 156 -11.29 -2.03 12.96
C LEU A 156 -11.53 -0.65 13.57
N ARG A 157 -11.03 0.40 12.92
CA ARG A 157 -11.24 1.80 13.35
C ARG A 157 -12.72 2.17 13.46
N HIS A 158 -13.56 1.60 12.59
CA HIS A 158 -14.99 1.90 12.50
C HIS A 158 -15.88 0.81 13.10
N ASP A 159 -15.31 -0.29 13.59
CA ASP A 159 -16.07 -1.35 14.26
C ASP A 159 -16.42 -0.90 15.68
N PRO A 160 -17.70 -0.85 16.08
CA PRO A 160 -18.12 -0.33 17.38
C PRO A 160 -17.59 -1.14 18.57
N ARG A 161 -17.19 -2.40 18.36
CA ARG A 161 -16.63 -3.26 19.40
C ARG A 161 -15.15 -2.99 19.66
N VAL A 162 -14.46 -2.35 18.71
CA VAL A 162 -13.01 -2.13 18.75
C VAL A 162 -12.70 -0.63 18.80
N GLY A 163 -13.11 0.12 17.76
CA GLY A 163 -12.79 1.53 17.60
C GLY A 163 -11.28 1.80 17.56
N ILE A 164 -10.89 3.08 17.50
CA ILE A 164 -9.46 3.48 17.43
C ILE A 164 -8.66 2.95 18.63
N ASN A 165 -9.25 2.98 19.82
CA ASN A 165 -8.55 2.63 21.06
C ASN A 165 -8.35 1.12 21.23
N GLY A 166 -9.23 0.28 20.66
CA GLY A 166 -9.16 -1.18 20.79
C GLY A 166 -8.29 -1.89 19.76
N ILE A 167 -7.79 -1.19 18.73
CA ILE A 167 -7.02 -1.81 17.63
C ILE A 167 -5.81 -2.58 18.17
N LYS A 168 -5.09 -1.98 19.12
CA LYS A 168 -3.90 -2.60 19.71
C LYS A 168 -4.23 -3.94 20.38
N ASP A 169 -5.29 -3.96 21.19
CA ASP A 169 -5.69 -5.15 21.94
C ASP A 169 -6.28 -6.22 21.01
N PHE A 170 -7.01 -5.80 19.98
CA PHE A 170 -7.47 -6.70 18.91
C PHE A 170 -6.28 -7.38 18.22
N ILE A 171 -5.30 -6.62 17.73
CA ILE A 171 -4.14 -7.18 17.01
C ILE A 171 -3.33 -8.10 17.93
N LYS A 172 -3.11 -7.70 19.19
CA LYS A 172 -2.40 -8.54 20.16
C LYS A 172 -3.11 -9.89 20.36
N SER A 173 -4.43 -9.86 20.55
CA SER A 173 -5.22 -11.07 20.74
C SER A 173 -5.27 -11.92 19.47
N TYR A 174 -5.40 -11.28 18.31
CA TYR A 174 -5.38 -11.95 17.01
C TYR A 174 -4.07 -12.70 16.78
N ILE A 175 -2.92 -12.03 16.95
CA ILE A 175 -1.59 -12.63 16.80
C ILE A 175 -1.40 -13.77 17.81
N PHE A 176 -1.83 -13.57 19.05
CA PHE A 176 -1.77 -14.60 20.08
C PHE A 176 -2.57 -15.84 19.67
N ASN A 177 -3.79 -15.70 19.15
CA ASN A 177 -4.61 -16.85 18.77
C ASN A 177 -4.01 -17.60 17.57
N ILE A 178 -3.66 -16.89 16.49
CA ILE A 178 -3.15 -17.56 15.29
C ILE A 178 -1.80 -18.26 15.53
N SER A 179 -0.97 -17.76 16.46
CA SER A 179 0.31 -18.41 16.78
C SER A 179 0.17 -19.69 17.59
N HIS A 180 -1.01 -19.95 18.17
CA HIS A 180 -1.33 -21.19 18.87
C HIS A 180 -2.16 -22.14 18.00
N GLU A 181 -2.99 -21.60 17.11
CA GLU A 181 -3.88 -22.38 16.24
C GLU A 181 -3.18 -22.91 14.99
N TYR A 182 -2.15 -22.22 14.49
CA TYR A 182 -1.43 -22.57 13.28
C TYR A 182 0.06 -22.79 13.59
N PRO A 183 0.69 -23.77 12.92
CA PRO A 183 2.11 -24.12 13.12
C PRO A 183 3.08 -23.02 12.71
#